data_AF-A0A4U6QG38-F1
#
_entry.id   AF-A0A4U6QG38-F1
#
_cell.length_a   1.000
_cell.length_b   1.000
_cell.length_c   1.000
_cell.angle_alpha   90.00
_cell.angle_beta   90.00
_cell.angle_gamma   90.00
#
_symmetry.space_group_name_H-M   'P 1'
#
loop_
_entity.id
_entity.type
_entity.pdbx_description
1 polymer ?
#
loop_
_entity_poly.entity_id
_entity_poly.type
_entity_poly.pdbx_seq_one_letter_code
_entity_poly.pdbx_strand_id
1 'polypeptide(L)'
;MRVGPRDFTLPGRAVVHAVVLIAVAVAVLWSASALIGPDAARVGYLTIMFLVGPARLPDPRLRVAAAAWAVAVTLAGFLVGPLGTTAVIVGLVVVCLVQGLFRVGEVAAMVRSPVNFVALAGIGQSTDLQWWRVAVGALIGAAVVLGVSFALPGSGAARPRPTPIRQRLVFGATTAVGSIIVVVVGDALDFPFVGWALLSLCLILSVGEEDHLRRAETRVLGTVIGAVVATLVSLLPGPGPIVVAVLCGLACVAYLRAGRYFAFVVFLTPAILLTTTSDLGPLALGIGRIEAVVASAILALALTAVAQWCARRWSGAPDDRPVVSARD
;
A
#
# COMPACT_ATOMS: atom_id res chain seq x y z
N MET A 1 10.24 20.42 6.77
CA MET A 1 11.00 19.15 6.81
C MET A 1 12.40 19.41 6.25
N ARG A 2 13.49 19.24 7.02
CA ARG A 2 14.85 19.34 6.45
C ARG A 2 15.21 17.98 5.86
N VAL A 3 14.99 17.79 4.56
CA VAL A 3 15.51 16.63 3.83
C VAL A 3 17.03 16.77 3.82
N GLY A 4 17.72 15.89 4.53
CA GLY A 4 19.17 15.93 4.65
C GLY A 4 19.81 15.14 3.51
N PRO A 5 21.03 15.47 3.06
CA PRO A 5 21.78 14.65 2.10
C PRO A 5 21.95 13.19 2.55
N ARG A 6 21.95 12.97 3.88
CA ARG A 6 22.02 11.64 4.50
C ARG A 6 20.81 10.75 4.20
N ASP A 7 19.69 11.30 3.73
CA ASP A 7 18.49 10.54 3.43
C ASP A 7 18.62 9.72 2.14
N PHE A 8 19.62 9.99 1.29
CA PHE A 8 19.84 9.30 0.01
C PHE A 8 21.04 8.32 -0.01
N THR A 9 21.79 8.17 1.09
CA THR A 9 22.91 7.20 1.17
C THR A 9 22.45 5.77 1.47
N LEU A 10 22.47 4.84 0.50
CA LEU A 10 22.07 3.45 0.76
C LEU A 10 23.23 2.60 1.32
N PRO A 11 23.00 1.76 2.35
CA PRO A 11 24.00 0.78 2.74
C PRO A 11 24.13 -0.30 1.65
N GLY A 12 25.35 -0.67 1.28
CA GLY A 12 25.58 -1.65 0.21
C GLY A 12 24.83 -2.97 0.37
N ARG A 13 24.67 -3.44 1.63
CA ARG A 13 23.85 -4.63 1.95
C ARG A 13 22.38 -4.49 1.54
N ALA A 14 21.78 -3.30 1.70
CA ALA A 14 20.40 -3.07 1.27
C ALA A 14 20.25 -3.12 -0.25
N VAL A 15 21.25 -2.64 -0.98
CA VAL A 15 21.29 -2.71 -2.46
C VAL A 15 21.39 -4.16 -2.91
N VAL A 16 22.32 -4.94 -2.37
CA VAL A 16 22.47 -6.37 -2.71
C VAL A 16 21.18 -7.14 -2.42
N HIS A 17 20.55 -6.93 -1.26
CA HIS A 17 19.27 -7.56 -0.94
C HIS A 17 18.15 -7.15 -1.89
N ALA A 18 18.11 -5.89 -2.33
CA ALA A 18 17.11 -5.41 -3.29
C ALA A 18 17.32 -6.07 -4.66
N VAL A 19 18.56 -6.15 -5.14
CA VAL A 19 18.91 -6.83 -6.39
C VAL A 19 18.50 -8.30 -6.34
N VAL A 20 18.87 -9.03 -5.28
CA VAL A 20 18.51 -10.45 -5.13
C VAL A 20 17.00 -10.64 -5.07
N LEU A 21 16.28 -9.83 -4.29
CA LEU A 21 14.82 -9.90 -4.20
C LEU A 21 14.17 -9.71 -5.58
N ILE A 22 14.59 -8.67 -6.32
CA ILE A 22 14.02 -8.37 -7.63
C ILE A 22 14.38 -9.47 -8.64
N ALA A 23 15.62 -9.95 -8.65
CA ALA A 23 16.03 -11.04 -9.54
C ALA A 23 15.20 -12.31 -9.30
N VAL A 24 15.01 -12.71 -8.05
CA VAL A 24 14.17 -13.87 -7.69
C VAL A 24 12.71 -13.64 -8.10
N ALA A 25 12.14 -12.47 -7.79
CA ALA A 25 10.77 -12.15 -8.16
C ALA A 25 10.58 -12.18 -9.68
N VAL A 26 11.48 -11.59 -10.46
CA VAL A 26 11.44 -11.58 -11.92
C VAL A 26 11.55 -13.00 -12.47
N ALA A 27 12.50 -13.80 -12.00
CA ALA A 27 12.68 -15.18 -12.48
C ALA A 27 11.44 -16.05 -12.22
N VAL A 28 10.83 -15.93 -11.03
CA VAL A 28 9.62 -16.69 -10.68
C VAL A 28 8.42 -16.21 -11.48
N LEU A 29 8.20 -14.90 -11.61
CA LEU A 29 7.08 -14.35 -12.37
C LEU A 29 7.21 -14.64 -13.86
N TRP A 30 8.43 -14.59 -14.41
CA TRP A 30 8.69 -15.00 -15.79
C TRP A 30 8.33 -16.46 -16.00
N SER A 31 8.78 -17.33 -15.09
CA SER A 31 8.48 -18.77 -15.17
C SER A 31 6.98 -19.04 -15.06
N ALA A 32 6.28 -18.35 -14.14
CA ALA A 32 4.83 -18.44 -14.02
C ALA A 32 4.11 -17.96 -15.30
N SER A 33 4.59 -16.87 -15.91
CA SER A 33 4.06 -16.34 -17.16
C SER A 33 4.19 -17.36 -18.30
N ALA A 34 5.35 -18.00 -18.42
CA ALA A 34 5.63 -18.98 -19.47
C ALA A 34 4.88 -20.32 -19.29
N LEU A 35 4.74 -20.79 -18.04
CA LEU A 35 4.19 -22.12 -17.75
C LEU A 35 2.67 -22.14 -17.54
N ILE A 36 2.11 -21.05 -16.97
CA ILE A 36 0.70 -20.99 -16.55
C ILE A 36 -0.06 -19.94 -17.37
N GLY A 37 0.60 -18.82 -17.64
CA GLY A 37 0.07 -17.71 -18.43
C GLY A 37 0.32 -16.35 -17.79
N PRO A 38 0.21 -15.28 -18.58
CA PRO A 38 0.51 -13.91 -18.14
C PRO A 38 -0.39 -13.43 -17.00
N ASP A 39 -1.63 -13.91 -16.93
CA ASP A 39 -2.58 -13.51 -15.88
C ASP A 39 -2.15 -14.01 -14.50
N ALA A 40 -1.65 -15.24 -14.41
CA ALA A 40 -1.14 -15.80 -13.16
C ALA A 40 0.09 -15.02 -12.68
N ALA A 41 0.98 -14.63 -13.60
CA ALA A 41 2.11 -13.77 -13.30
C ALA A 41 1.67 -12.37 -12.84
N ARG A 42 0.67 -11.77 -13.48
CA ARG A 42 0.11 -10.47 -13.07
C ARG A 42 -0.47 -10.53 -11.66
N VAL A 43 -1.26 -11.56 -11.34
CA VAL A 43 -1.81 -11.75 -10.00
C VAL A 43 -0.69 -11.99 -8.98
N GLY A 44 0.31 -12.81 -9.32
CA GLY A 44 1.47 -13.05 -8.46
C GLY A 44 2.27 -11.78 -8.17
N TYR A 45 2.46 -10.92 -9.18
CA TYR A 45 3.08 -9.61 -9.02
C TYR A 45 2.30 -8.72 -8.04
N LEU A 46 0.97 -8.64 -8.20
CA LEU A 46 0.11 -7.88 -7.30
C LEU A 46 0.22 -8.42 -5.86
N THR A 47 0.15 -9.74 -5.66
CA THR A 47 0.32 -10.36 -4.34
C THR A 47 1.69 -10.08 -3.72
N ILE A 48 2.77 -10.12 -4.50
CA ILE A 48 4.11 -9.72 -4.04
C ILE A 48 4.08 -8.26 -3.56
N MET A 49 3.52 -7.37 -4.36
CA MET A 49 3.38 -5.95 -4.01
C MET A 49 2.59 -5.77 -2.71
N PHE A 50 1.56 -6.56 -2.42
CA PHE A 50 0.83 -6.43 -1.15
C PHE A 50 1.62 -6.90 0.06
N LEU A 51 2.44 -7.94 -0.10
CA LEU A 51 3.17 -8.56 0.99
C LEU A 51 4.51 -7.89 1.32
N VAL A 52 4.97 -6.91 0.54
CA VAL A 52 6.24 -6.18 0.82
C VAL A 52 6.27 -5.54 2.21
N GLY A 53 5.13 -5.06 2.71
CA GLY A 53 5.00 -4.51 4.07
C GLY A 53 5.10 -5.61 5.14
N PRO A 54 4.19 -6.60 5.14
CA PRO A 54 4.19 -7.72 6.08
C PRO A 54 5.47 -8.55 6.12
N ALA A 55 6.22 -8.64 5.02
CA ALA A 55 7.49 -9.35 4.95
C ALA A 55 8.53 -8.88 5.99
N ARG A 56 8.32 -7.69 6.58
CA ARG A 56 9.21 -7.07 7.57
C ARG A 56 8.81 -7.33 9.01
N LEU A 57 7.67 -7.98 9.25
CA LEU A 57 7.22 -8.28 10.60
C LEU A 57 8.27 -9.16 11.30
N PRO A 58 8.57 -8.94 12.59
CA PRO A 58 9.56 -9.77 13.29
C PRO A 58 9.07 -11.20 13.52
N ASP A 59 7.76 -11.40 13.68
CA ASP A 59 7.17 -12.71 13.96
C ASP A 59 6.85 -13.49 12.66
N PRO A 60 7.45 -14.65 12.43
CA PRO A 60 7.17 -15.48 11.25
C PRO A 60 5.71 -15.94 11.17
N ARG A 61 5.03 -16.16 12.30
CA ARG A 61 3.62 -16.58 12.31
C ARG A 61 2.73 -15.49 11.73
N LEU A 62 3.02 -14.23 12.07
CA LEU A 62 2.30 -13.08 11.50
C LEU A 62 2.57 -12.90 10.01
N ARG A 63 3.77 -13.25 9.52
CA ARG A 63 4.07 -13.24 8.07
C ARG A 63 3.25 -14.28 7.32
N VAL A 64 3.16 -15.50 7.86
CA VAL A 64 2.34 -16.57 7.26
C VAL A 64 0.86 -16.19 7.30
N ALA A 65 0.37 -15.66 8.42
CA ALA A 65 -1.01 -15.16 8.52
C ALA A 65 -1.30 -14.02 7.53
N ALA A 66 -0.37 -13.09 7.36
CA ALA A 66 -0.44 -12.02 6.37
C ALA A 66 -0.45 -12.55 4.94
N ALA A 67 0.39 -13.55 4.63
CA ALA A 67 0.42 -14.21 3.33
C ALA A 67 -0.91 -14.92 3.03
N ALA A 68 -1.43 -15.71 3.98
CA ALA A 68 -2.72 -16.36 3.87
C ALA A 68 -3.85 -15.34 3.67
N TRP A 69 -3.85 -14.25 4.45
CA TRP A 69 -4.82 -13.17 4.30
C TRP A 69 -4.71 -12.48 2.94
N ALA A 70 -3.51 -12.21 2.43
CA ALA A 70 -3.34 -11.62 1.11
C ALA A 70 -3.91 -12.51 0.00
N VAL A 71 -3.68 -13.83 0.06
CA VAL A 71 -4.29 -14.79 -0.89
C VAL A 71 -5.81 -14.78 -0.76
N ALA A 72 -6.35 -14.82 0.46
CA ALA A 72 -7.79 -14.78 0.70
C ALA A 72 -8.43 -13.50 0.14
N VAL A 73 -7.81 -12.34 0.36
CA VAL A 73 -8.28 -11.05 -0.17
C VAL A 73 -8.22 -10.99 -1.70
N THR A 74 -7.16 -11.52 -2.30
CA THR A 74 -7.01 -11.60 -3.76
C THR A 74 -8.10 -12.46 -4.37
N LEU A 75 -8.36 -13.64 -3.80
CA LEU A 75 -9.42 -14.54 -4.25
C LEU A 75 -10.81 -13.94 -4.01
N ALA A 76 -11.06 -13.37 -2.83
CA ALA A 76 -12.32 -12.74 -2.51
C ALA A 76 -12.62 -11.56 -3.45
N GLY A 77 -11.62 -10.71 -3.72
CA GLY A 77 -11.77 -9.61 -4.68
C GLY A 77 -12.19 -10.13 -6.04
N PHE A 78 -11.46 -11.12 -6.57
CA PHE A 78 -11.76 -11.72 -7.86
C PHE A 78 -13.17 -12.34 -7.94
N LEU A 79 -13.59 -13.09 -6.92
CA LEU A 79 -14.88 -13.76 -6.89
C LEU A 79 -16.06 -12.80 -6.66
N VAL A 80 -15.83 -11.71 -5.92
CA VAL A 80 -16.88 -10.71 -5.60
C VAL A 80 -17.07 -9.71 -6.73
N GLY A 81 -16.02 -9.41 -7.51
CA GLY A 81 -16.08 -8.47 -8.64
C GLY A 81 -17.29 -8.64 -9.57
N PRO A 82 -17.54 -9.86 -10.11
CA PRO A 82 -18.69 -10.15 -10.97
C PRO A 82 -20.07 -9.92 -10.34
N LEU A 83 -20.16 -9.87 -9.01
CA LEU A 83 -21.42 -9.68 -8.28
C LEU A 83 -21.86 -8.20 -8.23
N GLY A 84 -21.06 -7.29 -8.80
CA GLY A 84 -21.38 -5.87 -8.92
C GLY A 84 -20.90 -5.00 -7.75
N THR A 85 -21.05 -3.69 -7.90
CA THR A 85 -20.48 -2.66 -7.02
C THR A 85 -20.94 -2.79 -5.56
N THR A 86 -22.21 -3.15 -5.31
CA THR A 86 -22.74 -3.34 -3.95
C THR A 86 -22.01 -4.47 -3.22
N ALA A 87 -21.78 -5.60 -3.88
CA ALA A 87 -21.06 -6.72 -3.29
C ALA A 87 -19.59 -6.36 -3.02
N VAL A 88 -18.95 -5.62 -3.93
CA VAL A 88 -17.59 -5.09 -3.75
C VAL A 88 -17.52 -4.16 -2.53
N ILE A 89 -18.49 -3.26 -2.33
CA ILE A 89 -18.54 -2.38 -1.16
C ILE A 89 -18.65 -3.19 0.14
N VAL A 90 -19.53 -4.20 0.20
CA VAL A 90 -19.67 -5.06 1.37
C VAL A 90 -18.37 -5.82 1.67
N GLY A 91 -17.77 -6.43 0.64
CA GLY A 91 -16.47 -7.10 0.79
C GLY A 91 -15.36 -6.17 1.25
N LEU A 92 -15.34 -4.93 0.73
CA LEU A 92 -14.37 -3.90 1.11
C LEU A 92 -14.48 -3.52 2.59
N VAL A 93 -15.70 -3.41 3.14
CA VAL A 93 -15.91 -3.20 4.58
C VAL A 93 -15.29 -4.33 5.40
N VAL A 94 -15.58 -5.57 5.04
CA VAL A 94 -15.04 -6.75 5.74
C VAL A 94 -13.51 -6.75 5.69
N VAL A 95 -12.92 -6.49 4.51
CA VAL A 95 -11.47 -6.44 4.33
C VAL A 95 -10.82 -5.34 5.18
N CYS A 96 -11.44 -4.15 5.25
CA CYS A 96 -10.95 -3.05 6.07
C CYS A 96 -11.01 -3.36 7.58
N LEU A 97 -12.11 -3.96 8.05
CA LEU A 97 -12.26 -4.36 9.45
C LEU A 97 -11.23 -5.42 9.85
N VAL A 98 -11.07 -6.47 9.03
CA VAL A 98 -10.07 -7.52 9.26
C VAL A 98 -8.65 -6.95 9.20
N GLN A 99 -8.36 -6.06 8.25
CA GLN A 99 -7.08 -5.35 8.20
C GLN A 99 -6.78 -4.64 9.53
N GLY A 100 -7.79 -4.04 10.17
CA GLY A 100 -7.62 -3.39 11.47
C GLY A 100 -7.19 -4.35 12.57
N LEU A 101 -7.62 -5.62 12.52
CA LEU A 101 -7.19 -6.65 13.46
C LEU A 101 -5.69 -6.99 13.33
N PHE A 102 -5.10 -6.77 12.15
CA PHE A 102 -3.66 -6.92 11.88
C PHE A 102 -2.82 -5.69 12.27
N ARG A 103 -3.38 -4.72 13.01
CA ARG A 103 -2.61 -3.58 13.53
C ARG A 103 -1.74 -4.03 14.71
N VAL A 104 -0.42 -3.88 14.56
CA VAL A 104 0.58 -4.28 15.57
C VAL A 104 1.38 -3.04 15.96
N GLY A 105 1.11 -2.50 17.15
CA GLY A 105 1.63 -1.20 17.58
C GLY A 105 1.00 -0.05 16.80
N GLU A 106 1.83 0.88 16.35
CA GLU A 106 1.38 2.06 15.61
C GLU A 106 1.21 1.82 14.11
N VAL A 107 1.80 0.75 13.58
CA VAL A 107 1.83 0.45 12.15
C VAL A 107 0.85 -0.67 11.81
N ALA A 108 -0.04 -0.42 10.86
CA ALA A 108 -0.85 -1.47 10.26
C ALA A 108 0.03 -2.35 9.36
N ALA A 109 0.07 -3.67 9.59
CA ALA A 109 0.91 -4.56 8.78
C ALA A 109 0.34 -4.76 7.37
N MET A 110 -0.99 -4.84 7.25
CA MET A 110 -1.70 -5.24 6.04
C MET A 110 -2.31 -4.09 5.25
N VAL A 111 -1.66 -2.91 5.25
CA VAL A 111 -2.17 -1.62 4.73
C VAL A 111 -2.80 -1.68 3.33
N ARG A 112 -2.39 -2.62 2.48
CA ARG A 112 -2.78 -2.65 1.07
C ARG A 112 -3.97 -3.57 0.77
N SER A 113 -4.62 -4.13 1.80
CA SER A 113 -5.71 -5.11 1.60
C SER A 113 -6.91 -4.54 0.82
N PRO A 114 -7.42 -3.33 1.13
CA PRO A 114 -8.54 -2.73 0.40
C PRO A 114 -8.23 -2.52 -1.08
N VAL A 115 -7.02 -2.03 -1.37
CA VAL A 115 -6.55 -1.79 -2.74
C VAL A 115 -6.46 -3.09 -3.53
N ASN A 116 -5.91 -4.14 -2.90
CA ASN A 116 -5.84 -5.48 -3.50
C ASN A 116 -7.22 -6.01 -3.85
N PHE A 117 -8.13 -5.95 -2.88
CA PHE A 117 -9.49 -6.41 -3.05
C PHE A 117 -10.16 -5.74 -4.26
N VAL A 118 -10.10 -4.41 -4.34
CA VAL A 118 -10.69 -3.63 -5.44
C VAL A 118 -9.99 -3.89 -6.77
N ALA A 119 -8.66 -3.97 -6.80
CA ALA A 119 -7.91 -4.25 -8.02
C ALA A 119 -8.29 -5.62 -8.62
N LEU A 120 -8.46 -6.63 -7.77
CA LEU A 120 -8.84 -7.99 -8.21
C LEU A 120 -10.32 -8.09 -8.54
N ALA A 121 -11.19 -7.33 -7.87
CA ALA A 121 -12.59 -7.20 -8.26
C ALA A 121 -12.74 -6.64 -9.69
N GLY A 122 -11.96 -5.62 -10.05
CA GLY A 122 -11.96 -5.09 -11.42
C GLY A 122 -11.49 -6.11 -12.47
N ILE A 123 -10.50 -6.95 -12.14
CA ILE A 123 -10.07 -8.05 -13.01
C ILE A 123 -11.18 -9.09 -13.17
N GLY A 124 -11.88 -9.44 -12.08
CA GLY A 124 -13.00 -10.39 -12.11
C GLY A 124 -14.16 -9.93 -12.99
N GLN A 125 -14.40 -8.62 -13.11
CA GLN A 125 -15.48 -8.09 -13.96
C GLN A 125 -15.18 -8.14 -15.46
N SER A 126 -13.90 -8.09 -15.84
CA SER A 126 -13.48 -7.76 -17.21
C SER A 126 -12.98 -8.96 -18.03
N THR A 127 -12.74 -10.12 -17.41
CA THR A 127 -11.95 -11.18 -18.05
C THR A 127 -12.61 -12.55 -17.89
N ASP A 128 -12.52 -13.39 -18.93
CA ASP A 128 -12.75 -14.85 -18.89
C ASP A 128 -11.66 -15.60 -18.10
N LEU A 129 -11.04 -14.92 -17.13
CA LEU A 129 -9.92 -15.45 -16.37
C LEU A 129 -10.41 -16.59 -15.47
N GLN A 130 -9.79 -17.76 -15.63
CA GLN A 130 -10.14 -18.90 -14.78
C GLN A 130 -9.65 -18.67 -13.35
N TRP A 131 -10.54 -18.87 -12.37
CA TRP A 131 -10.26 -18.61 -10.94
C TRP A 131 -9.01 -19.33 -10.41
N TRP A 132 -8.69 -20.52 -10.94
CA TRP A 132 -7.52 -21.28 -10.51
C TRP A 132 -6.20 -20.58 -10.89
N ARG A 133 -6.15 -19.84 -12.00
CA ARG A 133 -4.97 -19.05 -12.39
C ARG A 133 -4.71 -17.92 -11.41
N VAL A 134 -5.79 -17.30 -10.90
CA VAL A 134 -5.72 -16.29 -9.84
C VAL A 134 -5.22 -16.92 -8.54
N ALA A 135 -5.76 -18.08 -8.17
CA ALA A 135 -5.32 -18.81 -6.98
C ALA A 135 -3.83 -19.18 -7.04
N VAL A 136 -3.38 -19.78 -8.15
CA VAL A 136 -1.98 -20.18 -8.31
C VAL A 136 -1.06 -18.97 -8.37
N GLY A 137 -1.42 -17.91 -9.11
CA GLY A 137 -0.67 -16.66 -9.12
C GLY A 137 -0.49 -16.07 -7.73
N ALA A 138 -1.58 -15.99 -6.95
CA ALA A 138 -1.56 -15.48 -5.59
C ALA A 138 -0.66 -16.33 -4.66
N LEU A 139 -0.76 -17.66 -4.76
CA LEU A 139 0.07 -18.59 -3.99
C LEU A 139 1.56 -18.46 -4.34
N ILE A 140 1.90 -18.32 -5.63
CA ILE A 140 3.28 -18.07 -6.09
C ILE A 140 3.81 -16.77 -5.49
N GLY A 141 3.04 -15.68 -5.58
CA GLY A 141 3.44 -14.39 -5.03
C GLY A 141 3.64 -14.43 -3.52
N ALA A 142 2.75 -15.11 -2.80
CA ALA A 142 2.87 -15.34 -1.37
C ALA A 142 4.10 -16.17 -1.00
N ALA A 143 4.36 -17.27 -1.72
CA ALA A 143 5.51 -18.14 -1.50
C ALA A 143 6.83 -17.40 -1.73
N VAL A 144 6.94 -16.58 -2.78
CA VAL A 144 8.12 -15.75 -3.05
C VAL A 144 8.39 -14.80 -1.88
N VAL A 145 7.38 -14.06 -1.42
CA VAL A 145 7.58 -13.10 -0.34
C VAL A 145 7.90 -13.80 0.99
N LEU A 146 7.24 -14.92 1.28
CA LEU A 146 7.55 -15.71 2.47
C LEU A 146 8.98 -16.24 2.42
N GLY A 147 9.36 -16.91 1.33
CA GLY A 147 10.71 -17.46 1.15
C GLY A 147 11.78 -16.39 1.31
N VAL A 148 11.59 -15.23 0.69
CA VAL A 148 12.55 -14.12 0.82
C VAL A 148 12.54 -13.51 2.23
N SER A 149 11.37 -13.41 2.88
CA SER A 149 11.28 -12.92 4.26
C SER A 149 12.00 -13.85 5.26
N PHE A 150 11.97 -15.16 5.02
CA PHE A 150 12.68 -16.14 5.84
C PHE A 150 14.20 -16.12 5.60
N ALA A 151 14.61 -15.89 4.35
CA ALA A 151 16.03 -15.82 3.98
C ALA A 151 16.72 -14.52 4.46
N LEU A 152 15.98 -13.42 4.63
CA LEU A 152 16.57 -12.12 4.93
C LEU A 152 16.37 -11.74 6.40
N PRO A 153 17.43 -11.32 7.13
CA PRO A 153 17.31 -10.93 8.53
C PRO A 153 16.25 -9.85 8.71
N GLY A 154 15.35 -10.07 9.67
CA GLY A 154 14.40 -9.05 10.09
C GLY A 154 15.16 -7.81 10.57
N SER A 155 14.67 -6.63 10.24
CA SER A 155 15.10 -5.40 10.92
C SER A 155 14.85 -5.61 12.42
N GLY A 156 15.90 -5.51 13.25
CA GLY A 156 15.86 -5.74 14.71
C GLY A 156 15.03 -4.74 15.50
N ALA A 157 13.91 -4.28 14.94
CA ALA A 157 12.94 -3.44 15.60
C ALA A 157 12.37 -4.19 16.81
N ALA A 158 12.22 -3.46 17.91
CA ALA A 158 11.60 -3.98 19.12
C ALA A 158 10.23 -4.59 18.81
N ARG A 159 9.87 -5.67 19.52
CA ARG A 159 8.55 -6.30 19.40
C ARG A 159 7.47 -5.23 19.64
N PRO A 160 6.57 -4.97 18.68
CA PRO A 160 5.59 -3.91 18.87
C PRO A 160 4.60 -4.32 19.96
N ARG A 161 4.16 -3.34 20.76
CA ARG A 161 3.17 -3.59 21.81
C ARG A 161 1.80 -3.92 21.20
N PRO A 162 1.01 -4.81 21.83
CA PRO A 162 -0.35 -5.09 21.39
C PRO A 162 -1.21 -3.82 21.42
N THR A 163 -1.79 -3.45 20.28
CA THR A 163 -2.77 -2.37 20.19
C THR A 163 -4.13 -2.83 20.74
N PRO A 164 -4.82 -2.06 21.59
CA PRO A 164 -6.17 -2.38 22.08
C PRO A 164 -7.16 -2.64 20.95
N ILE A 165 -8.09 -3.60 21.15
CA ILE A 165 -9.06 -3.99 20.12
C ILE A 165 -9.94 -2.83 19.66
N ARG A 166 -10.29 -1.91 20.57
CA ARG A 166 -11.05 -0.70 20.23
C ARG A 166 -10.33 0.16 19.18
N GLN A 167 -9.03 0.40 19.35
CA GLN A 167 -8.24 1.18 18.40
C GLN A 167 -8.08 0.47 17.06
N ARG A 168 -8.00 -0.87 17.08
CA ARG A 168 -7.99 -1.71 15.86
C ARG A 168 -9.29 -1.57 15.07
N LEU A 169 -10.42 -1.64 15.76
CA LEU A 169 -11.74 -1.49 15.16
C LEU A 169 -11.99 -0.08 14.64
N VAL A 170 -11.60 0.96 15.39
CA VAL A 170 -11.68 2.35 14.92
C VAL A 170 -10.88 2.53 13.64
N PHE A 171 -9.63 2.06 13.60
CA PHE A 171 -8.83 2.12 12.39
C PHE A 171 -9.45 1.35 11.21
N GLY A 172 -9.98 0.15 11.46
CA GLY A 172 -10.68 -0.64 10.45
C GLY A 172 -11.91 0.09 9.90
N ALA A 173 -12.73 0.68 10.77
CA ALA A 173 -13.91 1.45 10.41
C ALA A 173 -13.55 2.74 9.64
N THR A 174 -12.56 3.51 10.11
CA THR A 174 -12.07 4.71 9.42
C THR A 174 -11.55 4.37 8.01
N THR A 175 -10.79 3.27 7.90
CA THR A 175 -10.30 2.79 6.60
C THR A 175 -11.46 2.35 5.70
N ALA A 176 -12.47 1.66 6.26
CA ALA A 176 -13.66 1.26 5.52
C ALA A 176 -14.42 2.46 4.96
N VAL A 177 -14.74 3.45 5.81
CA VAL A 177 -15.43 4.67 5.40
C VAL A 177 -14.66 5.40 4.30
N GLY A 178 -13.36 5.62 4.48
CA GLY A 178 -12.55 6.27 3.45
C GLY A 178 -12.47 5.48 2.15
N SER A 179 -12.35 4.14 2.23
CA SER A 179 -12.29 3.30 1.04
C SER A 179 -13.60 3.29 0.26
N ILE A 180 -14.74 3.28 0.96
CA ILE A 180 -16.07 3.42 0.34
C ILE A 180 -16.17 4.76 -0.37
N ILE A 181 -15.81 5.86 0.29
CA ILE A 181 -15.87 7.19 -0.32
C ILE A 181 -15.03 7.23 -1.60
N VAL A 182 -13.80 6.72 -1.57
CA VAL A 182 -12.93 6.69 -2.75
C VAL A 182 -13.51 5.84 -3.88
N VAL A 183 -14.08 4.66 -3.58
CA VAL A 183 -14.69 3.80 -4.60
C VAL A 183 -15.95 4.41 -5.18
N VAL A 184 -16.87 4.88 -4.34
CA VAL A 184 -18.17 5.44 -4.79
C VAL A 184 -17.97 6.75 -5.56
N VAL A 185 -17.15 7.66 -5.06
CA VAL A 185 -16.86 8.92 -5.76
C VAL A 185 -16.04 8.65 -7.02
N GLY A 186 -15.10 7.69 -6.97
CA GLY A 186 -14.32 7.29 -8.13
C GLY A 186 -15.18 6.73 -9.26
N ASP A 187 -16.12 5.84 -8.91
CA ASP A 187 -17.11 5.28 -9.84
C ASP A 187 -18.04 6.38 -10.40
N ALA A 188 -18.58 7.26 -9.55
CA ALA A 188 -19.48 8.34 -9.97
C ALA A 188 -18.81 9.40 -10.87
N LEU A 189 -17.48 9.54 -10.83
CA LEU A 189 -16.73 10.49 -11.63
C LEU A 189 -15.96 9.82 -12.78
N ASP A 190 -16.15 8.51 -13.00
CA ASP A 190 -15.34 7.69 -13.93
C ASP A 190 -13.83 7.90 -13.74
N PHE A 191 -13.39 8.07 -12.49
CA PHE A 191 -12.03 8.47 -12.17
C PHE A 191 -11.05 7.30 -12.34
N PRO A 192 -10.11 7.35 -13.29
CA PRO A 192 -9.30 6.16 -13.65
C PRO A 192 -8.24 5.79 -12.60
N PHE A 193 -8.02 6.62 -11.58
CA PHE A 193 -6.97 6.43 -10.57
C PHE A 193 -7.49 5.98 -9.19
N VAL A 194 -8.68 5.37 -9.10
CA VAL A 194 -9.27 4.85 -7.83
C VAL A 194 -8.28 4.00 -7.04
N GLY A 195 -7.58 3.06 -7.69
CA GLY A 195 -6.62 2.18 -7.03
C GLY A 195 -5.44 2.96 -6.39
N TRP A 196 -5.00 4.04 -7.02
CA TRP A 196 -3.92 4.89 -6.51
C TRP A 196 -4.38 5.77 -5.35
N ALA A 197 -5.61 6.27 -5.41
CA ALA A 197 -6.25 6.99 -4.32
C ALA A 197 -6.38 6.08 -3.09
N LEU A 198 -6.96 4.88 -3.25
CA LEU A 198 -7.08 3.90 -2.16
C LEU A 198 -5.72 3.56 -1.54
N LEU A 199 -4.69 3.36 -2.37
CA LEU A 199 -3.35 3.06 -1.90
C LEU A 199 -2.78 4.18 -1.04
N SER A 200 -2.98 5.42 -1.48
CA SER A 200 -2.51 6.61 -0.79
C SER A 200 -3.24 6.81 0.54
N LEU A 201 -4.58 6.71 0.52
CA LEU A 201 -5.42 6.76 1.70
C LEU A 201 -4.96 5.75 2.75
N CYS A 202 -4.85 4.48 2.37
CA CYS A 202 -4.46 3.42 3.29
C CYS A 202 -3.06 3.66 3.87
N LEU A 203 -2.09 4.10 3.05
CA LEU A 203 -0.73 4.37 3.50
C LEU A 203 -0.64 5.57 4.44
N ILE A 204 -1.50 6.57 4.27
CA ILE A 204 -1.58 7.70 5.20
C ILE A 204 -2.17 7.26 6.53
N LEU A 205 -3.28 6.51 6.53
CA LEU A 205 -3.93 6.04 7.75
C LEU A 205 -3.14 4.95 8.50
N SER A 206 -2.16 4.31 7.85
CA SER A 206 -1.43 3.16 8.42
C SER A 206 -0.49 3.46 9.58
N VAL A 207 -0.30 4.75 9.91
CA VAL A 207 0.61 5.19 10.96
C VAL A 207 -0.16 5.70 12.18
N GLY A 208 0.55 6.18 13.21
CA GLY A 208 -0.10 6.85 14.33
C GLY A 208 -0.84 8.12 13.88
N GLU A 209 -1.92 8.48 14.57
CA GLU A 209 -2.76 9.62 14.20
C GLU A 209 -1.98 10.95 14.15
N GLU A 210 -1.03 11.12 15.08
CA GLU A 210 -0.14 12.28 15.15
C GLU A 210 0.76 12.42 13.91
N ASP A 211 1.00 11.32 13.21
CA ASP A 211 1.88 11.23 12.05
C ASP A 211 1.14 11.31 10.71
N HIS A 212 -0.20 11.35 10.71
CA HIS A 212 -1.00 11.36 9.47
C HIS A 212 -0.67 12.56 8.58
N LEU A 213 -0.53 13.76 9.16
CA LEU A 213 -0.16 14.97 8.40
C LEU A 213 1.21 14.82 7.76
N ARG A 214 2.22 14.41 8.54
CA ARG A 214 3.58 14.18 8.03
C ARG A 214 3.61 13.13 6.93
N ARG A 215 2.80 12.08 7.07
CA ARG A 215 2.69 10.99 6.09
C ARG A 215 2.01 11.47 4.81
N ALA A 216 0.98 12.30 4.93
CA ALA A 216 0.28 12.94 3.82
C ALA A 216 1.21 13.87 3.03
N GLU A 217 1.91 14.79 3.71
CA GLU A 217 2.90 15.68 3.10
C GLU A 217 3.97 14.90 2.34
N THR A 218 4.54 13.87 2.98
CA THR A 218 5.55 13.00 2.35
C THR A 218 5.01 12.31 1.10
N ARG A 219 3.75 11.85 1.15
CA ARG A 219 3.09 11.20 0.01
C ARG A 219 2.88 12.16 -1.15
N VAL A 220 2.35 13.35 -0.87
CA VAL A 220 2.11 14.39 -1.88
C VAL A 220 3.44 14.81 -2.52
N LEU A 221 4.42 15.25 -1.72
CA LEU A 221 5.72 15.72 -2.22
C LEU A 221 6.47 14.62 -2.99
N GLY A 222 6.51 13.40 -2.45
CA GLY A 222 7.17 12.28 -3.12
C GLY A 222 6.51 11.92 -4.45
N THR A 223 5.18 12.04 -4.54
CA THR A 223 4.45 11.80 -5.79
C THR A 223 4.70 12.90 -6.81
N VAL A 224 4.69 14.17 -6.40
CA VAL A 224 4.99 15.32 -7.27
C VAL A 224 6.40 15.18 -7.85
N ILE A 225 7.42 14.98 -7.01
CA ILE A 225 8.81 14.80 -7.45
C ILE A 225 8.90 13.60 -8.41
N GLY A 226 8.32 12.47 -8.01
CA GLY A 226 8.35 11.26 -8.82
C GLY A 226 7.65 11.39 -10.17
N ALA A 227 6.54 12.13 -10.24
CA ALA A 227 5.81 12.40 -11.48
C ALA A 227 6.59 13.32 -12.42
N VAL A 228 7.24 14.37 -11.88
CA VAL A 228 8.14 15.23 -12.66
C VAL A 228 9.29 14.41 -13.24
N VAL A 229 9.96 13.59 -12.41
CA VAL A 229 11.05 12.71 -12.87
C VAL A 229 10.57 11.75 -13.97
N ALA A 230 9.42 11.10 -13.77
CA ALA A 230 8.86 10.18 -14.76
C ALA A 230 8.54 10.89 -16.09
N THR A 231 7.97 12.10 -16.02
CA THR A 231 7.62 12.90 -17.21
C THR A 231 8.89 13.27 -17.98
N LEU A 232 9.93 13.76 -17.30
CA LEU A 232 11.20 14.11 -17.95
C LEU A 232 11.89 12.89 -18.55
N VAL A 233 11.94 11.78 -17.81
CA VAL A 233 12.56 10.52 -18.25
C VAL A 233 11.80 9.91 -19.43
N SER A 234 10.49 10.12 -19.53
CA SER A 234 9.68 9.62 -20.65
C SER A 234 10.05 10.23 -22.02
N LEU A 235 10.78 11.35 -22.03
CA LEU A 235 11.28 11.99 -23.25
C LEU A 235 12.52 11.29 -23.82
N LEU A 236 13.13 10.37 -23.07
CA LEU A 236 14.29 9.62 -23.53
C LEU A 236 13.89 8.58 -24.59
N PRO A 237 14.74 8.34 -25.60
CA PRO A 237 14.51 7.25 -26.54
C PRO A 237 14.51 5.90 -25.83
N GLY A 238 13.74 4.95 -26.36
CA GLY A 238 13.77 3.57 -25.89
C GLY A 238 15.18 2.98 -26.03
N PRO A 239 15.69 2.21 -25.04
CA PRO A 239 15.00 1.66 -23.86
C PRO A 239 15.15 2.49 -22.56
N GLY A 240 15.60 3.75 -22.64
CA GLY A 240 15.93 4.58 -21.47
C GLY A 240 14.89 4.60 -20.34
N PRO A 241 13.60 4.87 -20.63
CA PRO A 241 12.54 4.90 -19.63
C PRO A 241 12.40 3.60 -18.82
N ILE A 242 12.52 2.44 -19.48
CA ILE A 242 12.38 1.13 -18.83
C ILE A 242 13.56 0.88 -17.88
N VAL A 243 14.78 1.22 -18.30
CA VAL A 243 15.98 1.08 -17.46
C VAL A 243 15.83 1.93 -16.20
N VAL A 244 15.41 3.20 -16.34
CA VAL A 244 15.18 4.08 -15.18
C VAL A 244 14.08 3.53 -14.28
N ALA A 245 13.01 2.96 -14.84
CA ALA A 245 11.94 2.35 -14.06
C ALA A 245 12.45 1.20 -13.19
N VAL A 246 13.30 0.32 -13.75
CA VAL A 246 13.92 -0.80 -13.02
C VAL A 246 14.83 -0.29 -11.91
N LEU A 247 15.66 0.72 -12.18
CA LEU A 247 16.51 1.35 -11.17
C LEU A 247 15.69 2.01 -10.06
N CYS A 248 14.58 2.68 -10.41
CA CYS A 248 13.64 3.22 -9.43
C CYS A 248 12.98 2.12 -8.59
N GLY A 249 12.62 0.99 -9.20
CA GLY A 249 12.10 -0.18 -8.50
C GLY A 249 13.10 -0.78 -7.50
N LEU A 250 14.36 -0.92 -7.90
CA LEU A 250 15.46 -1.34 -7.02
C LEU A 250 15.66 -0.37 -5.86
N ALA A 251 15.73 0.93 -6.16
CA ALA A 251 15.86 1.99 -5.16
C ALA A 251 14.68 1.98 -4.18
N CYS A 252 13.45 1.84 -4.68
CA CYS A 252 12.23 1.73 -3.90
C CYS A 252 12.32 0.60 -2.86
N VAL A 253 12.71 -0.62 -3.27
CA VAL A 253 12.92 -1.74 -2.36
C VAL A 253 14.03 -1.45 -1.34
N ALA A 254 15.17 -0.93 -1.80
CA ALA A 254 16.33 -0.66 -0.96
C ALA A 254 16.04 0.40 0.12
N TYR A 255 15.43 1.53 -0.27
CA TYR A 255 15.06 2.62 0.65
C TYR A 255 13.98 2.20 1.62
N LEU A 256 12.98 1.44 1.14
CA LEU A 256 11.97 0.90 2.02
C LEU A 256 12.66 0.04 3.09
N ARG A 257 13.59 -0.86 2.71
CA ARG A 257 14.34 -1.70 3.69
C ARG A 257 15.21 -0.88 4.64
N ALA A 258 15.79 0.22 4.17
CA ALA A 258 16.57 1.14 4.99
C ALA A 258 15.71 2.01 5.93
N GLY A 259 14.37 1.87 5.92
CA GLY A 259 13.45 2.67 6.72
C GLY A 259 13.26 4.10 6.22
N ARG A 260 13.74 4.42 5.02
CA ARG A 260 13.72 5.77 4.46
C ARG A 260 12.50 5.98 3.59
N TYR A 261 11.38 6.23 4.24
CA TYR A 261 10.07 6.27 3.59
C TYR A 261 9.95 7.36 2.52
N PHE A 262 10.49 8.57 2.75
CA PHE A 262 10.43 9.66 1.77
C PHE A 262 11.06 9.25 0.44
N ALA A 263 12.30 8.78 0.46
CA ALA A 263 13.00 8.29 -0.73
C ALA A 263 12.25 7.11 -1.38
N PHE A 264 11.72 6.18 -0.59
CA PHE A 264 10.86 5.11 -1.10
C PHE A 264 9.68 5.66 -1.92
N VAL A 265 8.96 6.67 -1.43
CA VAL A 265 7.82 7.26 -2.17
C VAL A 265 8.28 7.97 -3.43
N VAL A 266 9.38 8.73 -3.36
CA VAL A 266 9.96 9.44 -4.52
C VAL A 266 10.28 8.48 -5.66
N PHE A 267 10.86 7.31 -5.36
CA PHE A 267 11.21 6.31 -6.38
C PHE A 267 10.05 5.37 -6.76
N LEU A 268 9.04 5.21 -5.90
CA LEU A 268 7.87 4.39 -6.19
C LEU A 268 7.07 4.92 -7.37
N THR A 269 6.78 6.23 -7.39
CA THR A 269 5.97 6.85 -8.44
C THR A 269 6.56 6.70 -9.85
N PRO A 270 7.84 7.02 -10.12
CA PRO A 270 8.43 6.85 -11.44
C PRO A 270 8.60 5.38 -11.80
N ALA A 271 8.92 4.50 -10.84
CA ALA A 271 8.98 3.05 -11.10
C ALA A 271 7.66 2.54 -11.69
N ILE A 272 6.52 3.02 -11.17
CA ILE A 272 5.21 2.60 -11.64
C ILE A 272 4.80 3.39 -12.89
N LEU A 273 4.99 4.72 -12.95
CA LEU A 273 4.57 5.53 -14.12
C LEU A 273 5.27 5.06 -15.40
N LEU A 274 6.57 4.78 -15.33
CA LEU A 274 7.37 4.36 -16.49
C LEU A 274 7.11 2.91 -16.91
N THR A 275 6.38 2.11 -16.12
CA THR A 275 6.02 0.72 -16.43
C THR A 275 4.52 0.52 -16.68
N THR A 276 3.70 1.55 -16.44
CA THR A 276 2.27 1.48 -16.69
C THR A 276 2.01 1.80 -18.16
N THR A 277 1.49 0.83 -18.91
CA THR A 277 0.92 1.09 -20.23
C THR A 277 -0.44 1.78 -20.06
N SER A 278 -0.62 2.93 -20.68
CA SER A 278 -1.86 3.70 -20.67
C SER A 278 -1.94 4.54 -21.93
N ASP A 279 -3.15 4.74 -22.44
CA ASP A 279 -3.41 5.60 -23.60
C ASP A 279 -3.22 7.09 -23.27
N LEU A 280 -3.27 7.44 -21.98
CA LEU A 280 -2.93 8.77 -21.50
C LEU A 280 -1.42 9.03 -21.58
N GLY A 281 -1.04 10.22 -22.03
CA GLY A 281 0.35 10.67 -22.03
C GLY A 281 0.98 10.74 -20.62
N PRO A 282 2.32 10.68 -20.50
CA PRO A 282 3.03 10.64 -19.21
C PRO A 282 2.68 11.80 -18.26
N LEU A 283 2.47 13.01 -18.81
CA LEU A 283 2.09 14.19 -18.02
C LEU A 283 0.67 14.05 -17.43
N ALA A 284 -0.31 13.64 -18.24
CA ALA A 284 -1.68 13.43 -17.79
C ALA A 284 -1.76 12.33 -16.73
N LEU A 285 -1.01 11.24 -16.92
CA LEU A 285 -0.85 10.19 -15.91
C LEU A 285 -0.22 10.71 -14.61
N GLY A 286 0.80 11.56 -14.72
CA GLY A 286 1.44 12.20 -13.58
C GLY A 286 0.47 13.07 -12.78
N ILE A 287 -0.28 13.93 -13.47
CA ILE A 287 -1.28 14.83 -12.89
C ILE A 287 -2.36 14.03 -12.18
N GLY A 288 -2.97 13.05 -12.84
CA GLY A 288 -4.05 12.26 -12.24
C GLY A 288 -3.62 11.47 -10.99
N ARG A 289 -2.35 11.03 -10.93
CA ARG A 289 -1.80 10.42 -9.71
C ARG A 289 -1.58 11.43 -8.59
N ILE A 290 -1.16 12.66 -8.91
CA ILE A 290 -1.02 13.74 -7.93
C ILE A 290 -2.41 14.08 -7.36
N GLU A 291 -3.41 14.26 -8.22
CA GLU A 291 -4.81 14.51 -7.82
C GLU A 291 -5.33 13.41 -6.90
N ALA A 292 -5.15 12.14 -7.27
CA ALA A 292 -5.53 10.99 -6.45
C ALA A 292 -4.87 11.02 -5.05
N VAL A 293 -3.59 11.37 -4.97
CA VAL A 293 -2.85 11.46 -3.70
C VAL A 293 -3.33 12.64 -2.86
N VAL A 294 -3.57 13.79 -3.47
CA VAL A 294 -4.07 15.00 -2.78
C VAL A 294 -5.48 14.76 -2.23
N ALA A 295 -6.39 14.21 -3.05
CA ALA A 295 -7.74 13.87 -2.62
C ALA A 295 -7.71 12.88 -1.43
N SER A 296 -6.84 11.87 -1.51
CA SER A 296 -6.67 10.89 -0.43
C SER A 296 -6.08 11.49 0.84
N ALA A 297 -5.15 12.44 0.71
CA ALA A 297 -4.58 13.16 1.84
C ALA A 297 -5.63 14.02 2.56
N ILE A 298 -6.41 14.79 1.81
CA ILE A 298 -7.52 15.60 2.34
C ILE A 298 -8.52 14.69 3.06
N LEU A 299 -8.93 13.60 2.43
CA LEU A 299 -9.88 12.65 2.99
C LEU A 299 -9.33 11.99 4.27
N ALA A 300 -8.08 11.53 4.27
CA ALA A 300 -7.45 10.91 5.44
C ALA A 300 -7.42 11.87 6.64
N LEU A 301 -7.05 13.14 6.41
CA LEU A 301 -6.99 14.16 7.46
C LEU A 301 -8.39 14.49 8.00
N ALA A 302 -9.38 14.64 7.10
CA ALA A 302 -10.77 14.85 7.49
C ALA A 302 -11.32 13.70 8.34
N LEU A 303 -11.10 12.45 7.91
CA LEU A 303 -11.53 11.27 8.65
C LEU A 303 -10.85 11.16 10.03
N THR A 304 -9.57 11.54 10.11
CA THR A 304 -8.83 11.59 11.38
C THR A 304 -9.45 12.63 12.31
N ALA A 305 -9.72 13.83 11.82
CA ALA A 305 -10.35 14.90 12.60
C ALA A 305 -11.73 14.49 13.12
N VAL A 306 -12.56 13.87 12.26
CA VAL A 306 -13.89 13.35 12.64
C VAL A 306 -13.78 12.25 13.69
N ALA A 307 -12.87 11.29 13.52
CA ALA A 307 -12.66 10.22 14.49
C ALA A 307 -12.24 10.76 15.87
N GLN A 308 -11.32 11.73 15.89
CA GLN A 308 -10.87 12.38 17.13
C GLN A 308 -11.99 13.18 17.79
N TRP A 309 -12.79 13.91 17.00
CA TRP A 309 -13.94 14.65 17.51
C TRP A 309 -14.99 13.72 18.14
N CYS A 310 -15.33 12.61 17.48
CA CYS A 310 -16.22 11.58 18.02
C CYS A 310 -15.66 10.97 19.31
N ALA A 311 -14.35 10.65 19.33
CA ALA A 311 -13.70 10.10 20.50
C ALA A 311 -13.75 11.05 21.71
N ARG A 312 -13.53 12.36 21.50
CA ARG A 312 -13.64 13.39 22.55
C ARG A 312 -15.07 13.49 23.09
N ARG A 313 -16.07 13.52 22.21
CA ARG A 313 -17.49 13.60 22.63
C ARG A 313 -17.95 12.39 23.43
N TRP A 314 -17.54 11.19 23.04
CA TRP A 314 -17.89 9.97 23.77
C TRP A 314 -17.10 9.78 25.05
N SER A 315 -15.89 10.34 25.11
CA SER A 315 -15.07 10.16 26.30
C SER A 315 -15.67 10.86 27.50
N GLY A 316 -16.47 11.94 27.33
CA GLY A 316 -17.52 12.44 28.25
C GLY A 316 -17.18 12.60 29.73
N ALA A 317 -15.96 12.29 30.13
CA ALA A 317 -15.47 12.34 31.47
C ALA A 317 -15.35 13.83 31.80
N PRO A 318 -15.94 14.29 32.91
CA PRO A 318 -15.66 15.63 33.40
C PRO A 318 -14.15 15.81 33.44
N ASP A 319 -13.73 16.96 32.93
CA ASP A 319 -12.35 17.42 32.89
C ASP A 319 -11.84 17.38 34.35
N ASP A 320 -11.23 16.27 34.77
CA ASP A 320 -10.39 16.18 35.97
C ASP A 320 -9.13 17.02 35.68
N ARG A 321 -9.34 18.32 35.45
CA ARG A 321 -8.28 19.29 35.60
C ARG A 321 -7.81 19.08 37.02
N PRO A 322 -6.48 18.95 37.24
CA PRO A 322 -5.97 18.97 38.59
C PRO A 322 -6.55 20.22 39.23
N VAL A 323 -7.37 20.03 40.28
CA VAL A 323 -7.68 21.09 41.22
C VAL A 323 -6.31 21.57 41.65
N VAL A 324 -5.89 22.71 41.10
CA VAL A 324 -4.71 23.43 41.56
C VAL A 324 -5.01 23.66 43.02
N SER A 325 -4.48 22.80 43.89
CA SER A 325 -4.55 23.06 45.31
C SER A 325 -3.68 24.29 45.49
N ALA A 326 -4.34 25.45 45.55
CA ALA A 326 -3.77 26.63 46.13
C ALA A 326 -3.32 26.21 47.54
N ARG A 327 -2.04 25.87 47.66
CA ARG A 327 -1.36 25.85 48.93
C ARG A 327 -0.67 27.19 49.04
N ASP A 328 -1.24 27.98 49.93
CA ASP A 328 -0.58 28.99 50.74
C ASP A 328 0.77 28.49 51.30
#